data_AF-A0A920BT70-F1
#
_entry.id   AF-A0A920BT70-F1
#
_cell.length_a   1.000
_cell.length_b   1.000
_cell.length_c   1.000
_cell.angle_alpha   90.00
_cell.angle_beta   90.00
_cell.angle_gamma   90.00
#
_symmetry.space_group_name_H-M   'P 1'
#
loop_
_entity.id
_entity.type
_entity.pdbx_description
1 polymer ?
#
loop_
_entity_poly.entity_id
_entity_poly.type
_entity_poly.pdbx_seq_one_letter_code
_entity_poly.pdbx_strand_id
1 'polypeptide(L)' 'MRIGEVLEVIADCPQSFRSVPEEAVKHGYELVVAPEKDGQDIYFYIKVVK' A
#
# COMPACT_ATOMS: atom_id res chain seq x y z
N MET A 1 11.93 -6.56 -3.86
CA MET A 1 12.04 -5.33 -3.05
C MET A 1 13.10 -5.55 -1.99
N ARG A 2 13.79 -4.50 -1.54
CA ARG A 2 14.77 -4.63 -0.45
C ARG A 2 14.14 -4.31 0.89
N ILE A 3 14.54 -5.02 1.95
CA ILE A 3 14.13 -4.70 3.32
C ILE A 3 14.50 -3.24 3.62
N GLY A 4 13.55 -2.49 4.16
CA GLY A 4 13.65 -1.06 4.47
C GLY A 4 13.21 -0.13 3.33
N GLU A 5 13.00 -0.64 2.12
CA GLU A 5 12.50 0.14 0.99
C GLU A 5 11.02 0.48 1.17
N VAL A 6 10.64 1.69 0.76
CA VAL A 6 9.25 2.14 0.70
C VAL A 6 8.82 2.16 -0.76
N LEU A 7 7.70 1.51 -1.06
CA LEU A 7 7.06 1.56 -2.35
C LEU A 7 5.82 2.44 -2.29
N GLU A 8 5.63 3.23 -3.34
CA GLU A 8 4.38 3.87 -3.66
C GLU A 8 3.59 2.95 -4.61
N VAL A 9 2.35 2.65 -4.25
CA VAL A 9 1.39 1.94 -5.09
C VAL A 9 0.25 2.88 -5.37
N ILE A 10 -0.08 3.06 -6.65
CA ILE A 10 -1.20 3.89 -7.11
C ILE A 10 -2.22 2.97 -7.77
N ALA A 11 -3.48 3.10 -7.39
CA ALA A 11 -4.57 2.31 -7.95
C ALA A 11 -5.83 3.15 -8.14
N ASP A 12 -6.64 2.83 -9.14
CA ASP A 12 -7.88 3.53 -9.49
C ASP A 12 -9.16 2.75 -9.11
N CYS A 13 -9.00 1.54 -8.57
CA CYS A 13 -10.11 0.65 -8.21
C CYS A 13 -10.53 0.83 -6.74
N PRO A 14 -11.82 1.09 -6.43
CA PRO A 14 -12.29 1.23 -5.05
C PRO A 14 -12.00 0.03 -4.13
N GLN A 15 -11.94 -1.19 -4.70
CA GLN A 15 -11.63 -2.39 -3.91
C GLN A 15 -10.19 -2.41 -3.39
N SER A 16 -9.27 -1.73 -4.08
CA SER A 16 -7.86 -1.63 -3.69
C SER A 16 -7.68 -1.01 -2.30
N PHE A 17 -8.59 -0.10 -1.91
CA PHE A 17 -8.57 0.55 -0.60
C PHE A 17 -8.56 -0.45 0.56
N ARG A 18 -9.14 -1.63 0.36
CA ARG A 18 -9.15 -2.72 1.34
C ARG A 18 -8.14 -3.82 1.02
N SER A 19 -8.04 -4.24 -0.24
CA SER A 19 -7.22 -5.40 -0.59
C SER A 19 -5.72 -5.11 -0.51
N VAL A 20 -5.25 -3.92 -0.88
CA VAL A 20 -3.83 -3.58 -0.83
C VAL A 20 -3.28 -3.59 0.60
N PRO A 21 -3.93 -2.93 1.59
CA PRO A 21 -3.55 -3.06 3.00
C PRO A 21 -3.50 -4.50 3.51
N GLU A 22 -4.54 -5.29 3.19
CA GLU A 22 -4.66 -6.67 3.66
C GLU A 22 -3.53 -7.55 3.11
N GLU A 23 -3.25 -7.44 1.81
CA GLU A 23 -2.17 -8.18 1.16
C GLU A 23 -0.80 -7.71 1.64
N ALA A 24 -0.59 -6.42 1.86
CA ALA A 24 0.67 -5.90 2.40
C ALA A 24 1.00 -6.57 3.75
N VAL A 25 0.04 -6.63 4.67
CA VAL A 25 0.22 -7.29 5.97
C VAL A 25 0.49 -8.80 5.81
N LYS A 26 -0.25 -9.49 4.92
CA LYS A 26 -0.03 -10.93 4.65
C LYS A 26 1.39 -11.23 4.14
N HIS A 27 1.97 -10.32 3.38
CA HIS A 27 3.33 -10.45 2.84
C HIS A 27 4.42 -9.98 3.81
N GLY A 28 4.04 -9.52 5.01
CA GLY A 28 4.98 -9.01 5.99
C GLY A 28 5.52 -7.64 5.61
N TYR A 29 4.69 -6.80 5.00
CA TYR A 29 4.95 -5.38 4.77
C TYR A 29 4.11 -4.54 5.73
N GLU A 30 4.54 -3.29 5.92
CA GLU A 30 3.85 -2.33 6.77
C GLU A 30 3.30 -1.18 5.93
N LEU A 31 2.08 -0.74 6.21
CA LEU A 31 1.58 0.55 5.72
C LEU A 31 2.27 1.67 6.48
N VAL A 32 2.93 2.56 5.73
CA VAL A 32 3.64 3.72 6.30
C VAL A 32 2.65 4.78 6.75
N VAL A 33 1.57 4.96 5.97
CA VAL A 33 0.46 5.88 6.26
C VAL A 33 -0.86 5.25 5.87
N ALA A 34 -1.96 5.84 6.34
CA ALA A 34 -3.29 5.46 5.85
C ALA A 34 -3.41 5.72 4.34
N PRO A 35 -4.12 4.87 3.58
CA PRO A 35 -4.34 5.11 2.16
C PRO A 35 -5.00 6.46 1.91
N GLU A 36 -4.48 7.21 0.96
CA GLU A 36 -5.01 8.51 0.55
C GLU A 36 -5.74 8.37 -0.78
N LYS A 37 -6.89 9.04 -0.91
CA LYS A 37 -7.64 9.06 -2.16
C LYS A 37 -7.64 10.48 -2.71
N ASP A 38 -7.15 10.65 -3.93
CA ASP A 38 -7.24 11.90 -4.68
C ASP A 38 -7.96 11.64 -6.01
N GLY A 39 -9.17 12.17 -6.14
CA GLY A 39 -10.03 11.92 -7.30
C GLY A 39 -10.35 10.43 -7.49
N GLN A 40 -9.88 9.85 -8.59
CA GLN A 40 -10.03 8.42 -8.90
C GLN A 40 -8.86 7.59 -8.36
N ASP A 41 -7.72 8.23 -8.08
CA ASP A 41 -6.51 7.56 -7.67
C ASP A 41 -6.48 7.35 -6.15
N ILE A 42 -5.87 6.23 -5.75
CA ILE A 42 -5.67 5.81 -4.37
C ILE A 42 -4.19 5.50 -4.21
N TYR A 43 -3.56 6.16 -3.25
CA TYR A 43 -2.15 6.10 -2.95
C TYR A 43 -1.92 5.25 -1.71
N PHE A 44 -1.01 4.30 -1.81
CA PHE A 44 -0.54 3.47 -0.71
C PHE A 44 0.97 3.58 -0.60
N TYR A 45 1.45 3.77 0.62
CA TYR A 45 2.88 3.72 0.92
C TYR A 45 3.15 2.49 1.77
N ILE A 46 3.85 1.51 1.20
CA ILE A 46 4.16 0.24 1.87
C ILE A 46 5.66 0.09 2.07
N LYS A 47 6.06 -0.31 3.27
CA LYS A 47 7.45 -0.55 3.64
C LYS A 47 7.72 -2.04 3.73
N VAL A 48 8.81 -2.47 3.09
CA VAL A 48 9.28 -3.85 3.16
C VAL A 48 9.95 -4.07 4.50
N VAL A 49 9.37 -4.93 5.34
CA VAL A 49 9.97 -5.26 6.65
C VAL A 49 10.45 -6.70 6.74
N LYS A 50 10.18 -7.52 5.72
CA LYS A 50 10.57 -8.94 5.66
C LYS A 50 11.08 -9.34 4.28
#